data_AF-A0A2V8K8C6-F1
#
_entry.id   AF-A0A2V8K8C6-F1
#
_cell.length_a   1.000
_cell.length_b   1.000
_cell.length_c   1.000
_cell.angle_alpha   90.00
_cell.angle_beta   90.00
_cell.angle_gamma   90.00
#
_symmetry.space_group_name_H-M   'P 1'
#
loop_
_entity.id
_entity.type
_entity.pdbx_description
1 polymer ?
#
loop_
_entity_poly.entity_id
_entity_poly.type
_entity_poly.pdbx_seq_one_letter_code
_entity_poly.pdbx_strand_id
1 'polypeptide(L)'
;MAHPQIAAFARLAKGGDAPRRRIFGQATKLSRTMHDIRYNEARDELYVNNPFAQAILTFRGGADGQEAPIRVIQGPKTKRSSFFR
;
A
#
# COMPACT_ATOMS: atom_id res chain seq x y z
N MET A 1 -15.22 12.86 -0.55
CA MET A 1 -14.08 12.82 0.40
C MET A 1 -12.95 12.00 -0.21
N ALA A 2 -11.77 12.61 -0.42
CA ALA A 2 -10.59 11.89 -0.87
C ALA A 2 -10.08 10.99 0.25
N HIS A 3 -9.98 9.69 -0.02
CA HIS A 3 -9.35 8.71 0.86
C HIS A 3 -8.08 8.18 0.18
N PRO A 4 -7.05 7.77 0.95
CA PRO A 4 -5.88 7.17 0.36
C PRO A 4 -6.27 5.90 -0.40
N GLN A 5 -5.79 5.78 -1.62
CA GLN A 5 -6.05 4.64 -2.48
C GLN A 5 -4.86 4.35 -3.38
N ILE A 6 -4.69 3.08 -3.73
CA ILE A 6 -3.80 2.63 -4.79
C ILE A 6 -4.68 2.14 -5.93
N ALA A 7 -4.54 2.74 -7.11
CA ALA A 7 -5.30 2.37 -8.29
C ALA A 7 -4.38 1.65 -9.30
N ALA A 8 -4.81 0.47 -9.77
CA ALA A 8 -4.12 -0.29 -10.80
C ALA A 8 -4.92 -0.24 -12.10
N PHE A 9 -4.30 0.26 -13.16
CA PHE A 9 -4.91 0.41 -14.49
C PHE A 9 -4.44 -0.68 -15.43
N ALA A 10 -5.20 -0.91 -16.51
CA ALA A 10 -4.73 -1.74 -17.61
C ALA A 10 -3.51 -1.08 -18.27
N ARG A 11 -2.58 -1.89 -18.80
CA ARG A 11 -1.37 -1.38 -19.48
C ARG A 11 -1.67 -0.37 -20.60
N LEU A 12 -2.79 -0.56 -21.29
CA LEU A 12 -3.24 0.27 -22.42
C LEU A 12 -4.41 1.20 -22.05
N ALA A 13 -4.67 1.41 -20.75
CA ALA A 13 -5.70 2.34 -20.31
C ALA A 13 -5.37 3.76 -20.78
N LYS A 14 -6.39 4.49 -21.23
CA LYS A 14 -6.27 5.85 -21.75
C LYS A 14 -7.44 6.72 -21.33
N GLY A 15 -7.21 8.03 -21.24
CA GLY A 15 -8.26 9.00 -20.91
C GLY A 15 -8.96 8.68 -19.57
N GLY A 16 -10.28 8.58 -19.60
CA GLY A 16 -11.14 8.32 -18.44
C GLY A 16 -11.34 6.85 -18.08
N ASP A 17 -10.53 5.94 -18.62
CA ASP A 17 -10.63 4.51 -18.32
C ASP A 17 -10.54 4.25 -16.82
N ALA A 18 -11.52 3.51 -16.29
CA ALA A 18 -11.55 3.17 -14.87
C ALA A 18 -10.39 2.23 -14.48
N PRO A 19 -9.86 2.35 -13.26
CA PRO A 19 -8.88 1.39 -12.77
C PRO A 19 -9.49 -0.01 -12.68
N ARG A 20 -8.69 -1.02 -13.03
CA ARG A 20 -9.09 -2.43 -12.91
C ARG A 20 -9.22 -2.86 -11.46
N ARG A 21 -8.42 -2.28 -10.57
CA ARG A 21 -8.41 -2.57 -9.13
C ARG A 21 -8.14 -1.31 -8.34
N ARG A 22 -8.71 -1.23 -7.16
CA ARG A 22 -8.47 -0.14 -6.21
C ARG A 22 -8.31 -0.74 -4.83
N ILE A 23 -7.17 -0.49 -4.19
CA ILE A 23 -6.95 -0.80 -2.78
C ILE A 23 -7.25 0.46 -2.01
N PHE A 24 -8.27 0.45 -1.15
CA PHE A 24 -8.73 1.64 -0.44
C PHE A 24 -9.41 1.33 0.90
N GLY A 25 -9.68 2.36 1.68
CA GLY A 25 -10.46 2.24 2.91
C GLY A 25 -9.62 1.84 4.13
N GLN A 26 -10.23 1.89 5.31
CA GLN A 26 -9.49 1.85 6.58
C GLN A 26 -8.78 0.52 6.83
N ALA A 27 -9.37 -0.61 6.38
CA ALA A 27 -8.79 -1.94 6.56
C ALA A 27 -7.42 -2.11 5.89
N THR A 28 -7.15 -1.34 4.82
CA THR A 28 -5.88 -1.37 4.10
C THR A 28 -4.73 -0.72 4.86
N LYS A 29 -5.03 0.10 5.87
CA LYS A 29 -4.05 0.87 6.66
C LYS A 29 -3.20 1.84 5.83
N LEU A 30 -3.65 2.18 4.62
CA LEU A 30 -2.96 3.16 3.78
C LEU A 30 -2.97 4.54 4.47
N SER A 31 -1.84 5.23 4.39
CA SER A 31 -1.69 6.62 4.82
C SER A 31 -2.00 7.59 3.69
N ARG A 32 -2.37 8.82 4.03
CA ARG A 32 -2.56 9.90 3.04
C ARG A 32 -1.26 10.28 2.29
N THR A 33 -0.11 10.06 2.91
CA THR A 33 1.20 10.27 2.31
C THR A 33 1.86 8.91 2.08
N MET A 34 2.00 8.53 0.82
CA MET A 34 2.73 7.33 0.38
C MET A 34 3.68 7.82 -0.71
N HIS A 35 4.96 7.53 -0.56
CA HIS A 35 6.00 8.10 -1.42
C HIS A 35 6.76 7.03 -2.20
N ASP A 36 6.50 5.75 -1.92
CA ASP A 36 7.08 4.64 -2.67
C ASP A 36 6.11 3.45 -2.72
N ILE A 37 6.19 2.72 -3.82
CA ILE A 37 5.45 1.50 -4.08
C ILE A 37 6.34 0.56 -4.88
N ARG A 38 6.51 -0.69 -4.39
CA ARG A 38 7.38 -1.69 -5.02
C ARG A 38 6.62 -2.98 -5.24
N TYR A 39 6.79 -3.57 -6.42
CA TYR A 39 6.22 -4.87 -6.75
C TYR A 39 7.33 -5.93 -6.79
N ASN A 40 7.07 -7.08 -6.19
CA ASN A 40 7.93 -8.26 -6.22
C ASN A 40 7.21 -9.37 -6.97
N GLU A 41 7.66 -9.61 -8.21
CA GLU A 41 7.10 -10.60 -9.13
C GLU A 41 7.25 -12.03 -8.60
N ALA A 42 8.37 -12.36 -7.95
CA ALA A 42 8.63 -13.72 -7.48
C ALA A 42 7.66 -14.19 -6.38
N ARG A 43 7.00 -13.25 -5.68
CA ARG A 43 6.00 -13.54 -4.63
C ARG A 43 4.61 -13.03 -4.95
N ASP A 44 4.43 -12.35 -6.07
CA ASP A 44 3.26 -11.53 -6.37
C ASP A 44 2.88 -10.65 -5.17
N GLU A 45 3.81 -9.78 -4.74
CA GLU A 45 3.61 -8.92 -3.57
C GLU A 45 3.83 -7.44 -3.89
N LEU A 46 3.04 -6.59 -3.26
CA LEU A 46 3.13 -5.14 -3.32
C LEU A 46 3.55 -4.58 -1.97
N TYR A 47 4.67 -3.87 -1.92
CA TYR A 47 5.15 -3.17 -0.73
C TYR A 47 4.84 -1.69 -0.83
N VAL A 48 4.26 -1.14 0.24
CA VAL A 48 3.88 0.26 0.31
C VAL A 48 4.31 0.84 1.64
N ASN A 49 4.90 2.03 1.63
CA ASN A 49 5.33 2.68 2.86
C ASN A 49 4.14 3.38 3.56
N ASN A 50 4.04 3.21 4.89
CA ASN A 50 3.21 4.07 5.73
C ASN A 50 4.13 4.89 6.66
N PRO A 51 4.36 6.18 6.38
CA PRO A 51 5.27 7.02 7.15
C PRO A 51 4.74 7.33 8.55
N PHE A 52 3.43 7.51 8.73
CA PHE A 52 2.84 7.84 10.04
C PHE A 52 2.94 6.67 11.02
N ALA A 53 2.65 5.45 10.55
CA ALA A 53 2.80 4.24 11.37
C ALA A 53 4.24 3.72 11.43
N GLN A 54 5.19 4.38 10.73
CA GLN A 54 6.54 3.88 10.52
C GLN A 54 6.56 2.41 10.07
N ALA A 55 5.63 2.05 9.17
CA ALA A 55 5.39 0.68 8.75
C ALA A 55 5.67 0.47 7.26
N ILE A 56 5.97 -0.77 6.88
CA ILE A 56 5.88 -1.25 5.49
C ILE A 56 4.67 -2.18 5.44
N LEU A 57 3.73 -1.85 4.59
CA LEU A 57 2.55 -2.66 4.32
C LEU A 57 2.85 -3.56 3.13
N THR A 58 2.55 -4.84 3.27
CA THR A 58 2.65 -5.81 2.17
C THR A 58 1.24 -6.25 1.79
N PHE A 59 0.89 -6.11 0.53
CA PHE A 59 -0.34 -6.63 -0.06
C PHE A 59 -0.01 -7.75 -1.05
N ARG A 60 -0.97 -8.63 -1.33
CA ARG A 60 -0.89 -9.49 -2.51
C ARG A 60 -0.92 -8.62 -3.78
N GLY A 61 -0.23 -9.03 -4.83
CA GLY A 61 -0.24 -8.33 -6.13
C GLY A 61 -1.62 -8.35 -6.77
N GLY A 62 -2.43 -9.34 -6.41
CA GLY A 62 -3.87 -9.46 -6.63
C GLY A 62 -4.80 -8.58 -5.77
N ALA A 63 -4.32 -7.71 -4.89
CA ALA A 63 -5.17 -7.03 -3.91
C ALA A 63 -6.19 -6.06 -4.54
N ASP A 64 -7.40 -6.04 -3.98
CA ASP A 64 -8.51 -5.20 -4.45
C ASP A 64 -9.50 -4.89 -3.31
N GLY A 65 -10.20 -3.78 -3.44
CA GLY A 65 -11.16 -3.30 -2.46
C GLY A 65 -10.53 -2.88 -1.13
N GLN A 66 -11.18 -3.25 -0.03
CA GLN A 66 -10.75 -2.94 1.34
C GLN A 66 -9.90 -4.06 1.97
N GLU A 67 -9.09 -4.73 1.17
CA GLU A 67 -8.29 -5.82 1.66
C GLU A 67 -7.18 -5.35 2.62
N ALA A 68 -7.05 -6.03 3.76
CA ALA A 68 -5.98 -5.78 4.70
C ALA A 68 -4.61 -6.25 4.16
N PRO A 69 -3.51 -5.59 4.53
CA PRO A 69 -2.17 -6.06 4.17
C PRO A 69 -1.91 -7.45 4.76
N ILE A 70 -1.36 -8.35 3.95
CA ILE A 70 -0.97 -9.71 4.37
C ILE A 70 0.17 -9.70 5.39
N ARG A 71 0.99 -8.65 5.39
CA ARG A 71 2.06 -8.43 6.37
C ARG A 71 2.25 -6.95 6.66
N VAL A 72 2.55 -6.62 7.91
CA VAL A 72 2.90 -5.27 8.36
C VAL A 72 4.23 -5.34 9.09
N ILE A 73 5.26 -4.72 8.53
CA ILE A 73 6.60 -4.64 9.13
C ILE A 73 6.72 -3.30 9.85
N GLN A 74 6.76 -3.33 11.18
CA GLN A 74 6.82 -2.15 12.05
C GLN A 74 7.44 -2.49 13.41
N GLY A 75 7.76 -1.47 14.20
CA GLY A 75 8.18 -1.61 15.59
C GLY A 75 9.70 -1.58 15.81
N PRO A 76 10.14 -1.68 17.09
CA PRO A 76 11.50 -1.32 17.51
C PRO A 76 12.60 -2.19 16.88
N LYS A 77 12.28 -3.45 16.52
CA LYS A 77 13.22 -4.36 15.86
C LYS A 77 13.54 -3.97 14.41
N THR A 78 12.74 -3.10 13.81
CA THR A 78 12.96 -2.64 12.42
C THR A 78 13.99 -1.52 12.31
N LYS A 79 14.50 -0.99 13.45
CA LYS A 79 15.46 0.13 13.53
C LYS A 79 15.03 1.40 12.78
N ARG A 80 13.78 1.49 12.34
CA ARG A 80 13.15 2.75 11.90
C ARG A 80 12.85 3.52 13.16
N SER A 81 13.58 4.61 13.39
CA SER A 81 13.61 5.26 14.69
C SER A 81 12.23 5.79 15.10
N SER A 82 11.66 5.20 16.15
CA SER A 82 10.84 5.95 17.09
C SER A 82 11.82 6.67 18.03
N PHE A 83 12.18 7.91 17.69
CA PHE A 83 12.89 8.79 18.61
C PHE A 83 11.88 9.33 19.61
N PHE A 84 11.62 8.57 20.67
CA PHE A 84 11.12 9.06 21.96
C PHE A 84 11.59 8.02 22.99
N ARG A 85 12.76 8.29 23.53
CA ARG A 85 13.18 7.81 24.84
C ARG A 85 13.45 9.04 25.68
#